data_AF-A0A1F5YSG4-F1
#
_entry.id   AF-A0A1F5YSG4-F1
#
_cell.length_a   1.000
_cell.length_b   1.000
_cell.length_c   1.000
_cell.angle_alpha   90.00
_cell.angle_beta   90.00
_cell.angle_gamma   90.00
#
_symmetry.space_group_name_H-M   'P 1'
#
loop_
_entity.id
_entity.type
_entity.pdbx_description
1 polymer ?
#
loop_
_entity_poly.entity_id
_entity_poly.type
_entity_poly.pdbx_seq_one_letter_code
_entity_poly.pdbx_strand_id
1 'polypeptide(L)'
;MDNWRDRQRTAEHFKVTLNGEPLLLGGGESLLTDREKFLQAGLSEQVASSRVFSEEELDHLRSLEVILPEKDNERSPKPVGMFYRRMSGPGVSDDAAIIYLGKTYGRDAMYGVLLADAADTYDKFVETYVEGGYDEKLVRLVTARLAKEGPYVTREEIRRMIYFSAKANDPPLDISSSHRRLIQVESGAKVPTFLNHLEYVEGRKPARIPLGYNRFDSEKFYKGISQRAATLRLGWNTPASHAQ
;
A
#
# COMPACT_ATOMS: atom_id res chain seq x y z
N MET A 1 3.97 -2.40 -1.58
CA MET A 1 2.76 -2.99 -0.95
C MET A 1 1.56 -2.97 -1.89
N ASP A 2 1.54 -2.08 -2.88
CA ASP A 2 0.43 -1.93 -3.84
C ASP A 2 0.48 -2.84 -5.05
N ASN A 3 1.58 -3.56 -5.24
CA ASN A 3 1.69 -4.57 -6.28
C ASN A 3 0.69 -5.74 -6.02
N TRP A 4 -0.29 -5.87 -6.92
CA TRP A 4 -1.31 -6.91 -6.84
C TRP A 4 -0.74 -8.33 -6.74
N ARG A 5 0.30 -8.64 -7.52
CA ARG A 5 0.89 -9.99 -7.55
C ARG A 5 1.54 -10.34 -6.20
N ASP A 6 2.15 -9.37 -5.53
CA ASP A 6 2.70 -9.60 -4.19
C ASP A 6 1.60 -9.78 -3.13
N ARG A 7 0.47 -9.07 -3.25
CA ARG A 7 -0.71 -9.29 -2.39
C ARG A 7 -1.30 -10.68 -2.61
N GLN A 8 -1.49 -11.10 -3.85
CA GLN A 8 -1.99 -12.43 -4.20
C GLN A 8 -1.09 -13.54 -3.63
N ARG A 9 0.22 -13.46 -3.89
CA ARG A 9 1.20 -14.41 -3.35
C ARG A 9 1.24 -14.41 -1.82
N THR A 10 0.92 -13.29 -1.18
CA THR A 10 0.80 -13.21 0.28
C THR A 10 -0.43 -13.96 0.77
N ALA A 11 -1.59 -13.79 0.12
CA ALA A 11 -2.82 -14.52 0.48
C ALA A 11 -2.70 -16.04 0.24
N GLU A 12 -1.98 -16.46 -0.78
CA GLU A 12 -1.69 -17.88 -1.04
C GLU A 12 -0.80 -18.50 0.04
N HIS A 13 0.15 -17.70 0.57
CA HIS A 13 1.09 -18.11 1.61
C HIS A 13 0.47 -18.08 3.02
N PHE A 14 -0.17 -16.96 3.38
CA PHE A 14 -0.88 -16.75 4.64
C PHE A 14 -2.38 -16.85 4.39
N LYS A 15 -2.93 -18.07 4.48
CA LYS A 15 -4.35 -18.33 4.17
C LYS A 15 -5.32 -17.78 5.21
N VAL A 16 -4.85 -17.53 6.42
CA VAL A 16 -5.68 -17.09 7.56
C VAL A 16 -5.09 -15.86 8.25
N THR A 17 -5.96 -15.06 8.85
CA THR A 17 -5.65 -13.96 9.76
C THR A 17 -5.04 -14.49 11.06
N LEU A 18 -4.60 -13.57 11.94
CA LEU A 18 -4.01 -13.91 13.24
C LEU A 18 -4.98 -14.58 14.23
N ASN A 19 -6.30 -14.50 13.99
CA ASN A 19 -7.32 -15.21 14.77
C ASN A 19 -7.87 -16.47 14.08
N GLY A 20 -7.32 -16.85 12.91
CA GLY A 20 -7.69 -18.08 12.21
C GLY A 20 -8.80 -17.95 11.15
N GLU A 21 -9.35 -16.76 10.95
CA GLU A 21 -10.33 -16.49 9.88
C GLU A 21 -9.66 -16.42 8.49
N PRO A 22 -10.38 -16.65 7.38
CA PRO A 22 -9.80 -16.51 6.04
C PRO A 22 -9.20 -15.11 5.80
N LEU A 23 -7.96 -15.04 5.32
CA LEU A 23 -7.32 -13.77 4.98
C LEU A 23 -7.88 -13.23 3.66
N LEU A 24 -8.48 -12.04 3.70
CA LEU A 24 -8.92 -11.31 2.51
C LEU A 24 -7.98 -10.14 2.23
N LEU A 25 -7.37 -10.15 1.04
CA LEU A 25 -6.53 -9.05 0.53
C LEU A 25 -7.16 -8.48 -0.74
N GLY A 26 -7.94 -7.42 -0.57
CA GLY A 26 -8.45 -6.63 -1.68
C GLY A 26 -7.32 -5.94 -2.44
N GLY A 27 -7.52 -5.75 -3.73
CA GLY A 27 -6.52 -5.12 -4.57
C GLY A 27 -6.87 -5.14 -6.05
N GLY A 28 -5.95 -4.56 -6.82
CA GLY A 28 -6.05 -4.48 -8.25
C GLY A 28 -4.75 -4.00 -8.85
N GLU A 29 -4.70 -3.90 -10.15
CA GLU A 29 -3.53 -3.46 -10.90
C GLU A 29 -3.89 -2.27 -11.79
N SER A 30 -2.92 -1.37 -11.96
CA SER A 30 -3.04 -0.22 -12.86
C SER A 30 -2.49 -0.61 -14.23
N LEU A 31 -3.33 -0.57 -15.26
CA LEU A 31 -2.99 -0.97 -16.62
C LEU A 31 -3.10 0.22 -17.58
N LEU A 32 -2.26 0.23 -18.62
CA LEU A 32 -2.37 1.18 -19.71
C LEU A 32 -3.64 0.93 -20.50
N THR A 33 -4.37 2.00 -20.78
CA THR A 33 -5.68 1.93 -21.42
C THR A 33 -5.83 3.01 -22.48
N ASP A 34 -6.39 2.64 -23.63
CA ASP A 34 -6.92 3.60 -24.61
C ASP A 34 -8.22 4.19 -24.06
N ARG A 35 -8.22 5.49 -23.75
CA ARG A 35 -9.34 6.15 -23.09
C ARG A 35 -10.62 6.09 -23.91
N GLU A 36 -10.52 6.21 -25.24
CA GLU A 36 -11.71 6.23 -26.09
C GLU A 36 -12.32 4.83 -26.16
N LYS A 37 -11.50 3.81 -26.43
CA LYS A 37 -11.96 2.42 -26.47
C LYS A 37 -12.50 1.94 -25.12
N PHE A 38 -11.90 2.39 -24.01
CA PHE A 38 -12.39 2.11 -22.66
C PHE A 38 -13.82 2.63 -22.44
N LEU A 39 -14.09 3.87 -22.84
CA LEU A 39 -15.44 4.43 -22.75
C LEU A 39 -16.41 3.74 -23.72
N GLN A 40 -15.97 3.42 -24.94
CA GLN A 40 -16.77 2.67 -25.92
C GLN A 40 -17.11 1.25 -25.46
N ALA A 41 -16.23 0.62 -24.68
CA ALA A 41 -16.47 -0.66 -24.02
C ALA A 41 -17.45 -0.57 -22.84
N GLY A 42 -18.02 0.61 -22.57
CA GLY A 42 -18.96 0.84 -21.48
C GLY A 42 -18.32 0.90 -20.10
N LEU A 43 -17.00 1.06 -20.03
CA LEU A 43 -16.27 1.16 -18.77
C LEU A 43 -16.17 2.62 -18.31
N SER A 44 -16.04 2.79 -17.00
CA SER A 44 -15.69 4.04 -16.33
C SER A 44 -14.69 3.76 -15.23
N GLU A 45 -13.97 4.76 -14.74
CA GLU A 45 -13.05 4.61 -13.60
C GLU A 45 -13.76 4.01 -12.38
N GLN A 46 -15.02 4.40 -12.15
CA GLN A 46 -15.83 3.83 -11.08
C GLN A 46 -16.13 2.35 -11.30
N VAL A 47 -16.47 1.94 -12.53
CA VAL A 47 -16.71 0.53 -12.85
C VAL A 47 -15.42 -0.28 -12.72
N ALA A 48 -14.32 0.20 -13.31
CA ALA A 48 -13.03 -0.48 -13.28
C ALA A 48 -12.51 -0.68 -11.85
N SER A 49 -12.70 0.33 -11.00
CA SER A 49 -12.23 0.31 -9.62
C SER A 49 -13.17 -0.40 -8.64
N SER A 50 -14.46 -0.59 -8.95
CA SER A 50 -15.42 -1.20 -8.03
C SER A 50 -15.72 -2.66 -8.31
N ARG A 51 -15.66 -3.08 -9.58
CA ARG A 51 -15.97 -4.45 -10.03
C ARG A 51 -14.70 -5.30 -10.10
N VAL A 52 -14.80 -6.57 -9.73
CA VAL A 52 -13.69 -7.53 -9.91
C VAL A 52 -13.64 -7.97 -11.38
N PHE A 53 -12.45 -7.90 -11.97
CA PHE A 53 -12.15 -8.39 -13.32
C PHE A 53 -11.36 -9.70 -13.24
N SER A 54 -11.85 -10.73 -13.93
CA SER A 54 -11.09 -11.97 -14.14
C SER A 54 -9.94 -11.76 -15.12
N GLU A 55 -8.97 -12.68 -15.18
CA GLU A 55 -7.94 -12.63 -16.23
C GLU A 55 -8.57 -12.74 -17.63
N GLU A 56 -9.59 -13.57 -17.81
CA GLU A 56 -10.27 -13.73 -19.11
C GLU A 56 -10.92 -12.42 -19.57
N GLU A 57 -11.51 -11.65 -18.65
CA GLU A 57 -12.08 -10.34 -18.97
C GLU A 57 -10.99 -9.34 -19.35
N LEU A 58 -9.86 -9.33 -18.63
CA LEU A 58 -8.73 -8.47 -18.97
C LEU A 58 -8.09 -8.87 -20.30
N ASP A 59 -7.96 -10.16 -20.59
CA ASP A 59 -7.49 -10.68 -21.87
C ASP A 59 -8.43 -10.30 -23.01
N HIS A 60 -9.74 -10.33 -22.78
CA HIS A 60 -10.70 -9.85 -23.74
C HIS A 60 -10.52 -8.35 -24.01
N LEU A 61 -10.36 -7.53 -22.97
CA LEU A 61 -10.10 -6.10 -23.12
C LEU A 61 -8.76 -5.81 -23.82
N ARG A 62 -7.72 -6.63 -23.61
CA ARG A 62 -6.46 -6.58 -24.36
C ARG A 62 -6.69 -6.91 -25.84
N SER A 63 -7.51 -7.92 -26.15
CA SER A 63 -7.82 -8.30 -27.53
C SER A 63 -8.59 -7.22 -28.31
N LEU A 64 -9.35 -6.39 -27.59
CA LEU A 64 -10.06 -5.22 -28.14
C LEU A 64 -9.19 -3.96 -28.17
N GLU A 65 -7.91 -4.07 -27.76
CA GLU A 65 -6.98 -2.96 -27.59
C GLU A 65 -7.51 -1.85 -26.66
N VAL A 66 -8.42 -2.19 -25.75
CA VAL A 66 -8.82 -1.30 -24.65
C VAL A 66 -7.66 -1.20 -23.67
N ILE A 67 -7.11 -2.35 -23.27
CA ILE A 67 -5.87 -2.44 -22.49
C ILE A 67 -4.71 -2.55 -23.48
N LEU A 68 -3.74 -1.66 -23.35
CA LEU A 68 -2.62 -1.54 -24.27
C LEU A 68 -1.38 -2.27 -23.74
N PRO A 69 -0.49 -2.74 -24.63
CA PRO A 69 0.80 -3.28 -24.24
C PRO A 69 1.70 -2.20 -23.63
N GLU A 70 2.66 -2.62 -22.81
CA GLU A 70 3.51 -1.79 -21.94
C GLU A 70 4.39 -0.75 -22.67
N LYS A 71 4.56 -0.85 -24.00
CA LYS A 71 5.52 -0.06 -24.78
C LYS A 71 4.91 1.05 -25.63
N ASP A 72 3.62 1.31 -25.50
CA ASP A 72 2.87 2.14 -26.45
C ASP A 72 2.91 3.63 -26.11
N ASN A 73 4.12 4.20 -26.07
CA ASN A 73 4.35 5.57 -25.61
C ASN A 73 4.20 6.62 -26.73
N GLU A 74 4.10 6.19 -27.98
CA GLU A 74 4.14 7.06 -29.17
C GLU A 74 2.77 7.27 -29.83
N ARG A 75 1.70 6.63 -29.34
CA ARG A 75 0.34 6.81 -29.89
C ARG A 75 -0.30 8.13 -29.46
N SER A 76 -1.11 8.68 -30.35
CA SER A 76 -2.06 9.75 -30.06
C SER A 76 -3.49 9.22 -30.25
N PRO A 77 -4.40 9.37 -29.26
CA PRO A 77 -4.20 10.02 -27.97
C PRO A 77 -3.28 9.22 -27.02
N LYS A 78 -2.59 9.92 -26.10
CA LYS A 78 -1.72 9.28 -25.12
C LYS A 78 -2.53 8.31 -24.25
N PRO A 79 -2.00 7.12 -23.94
CA PRO A 79 -2.69 6.17 -23.09
C PRO A 79 -2.78 6.68 -21.65
N VAL A 80 -3.79 6.20 -20.93
CA VAL A 80 -4.05 6.57 -19.54
C VAL A 80 -3.91 5.35 -18.63
N GLY A 81 -3.36 5.55 -17.43
CA GLY A 81 -3.37 4.51 -16.40
C GLY A 81 -4.76 4.35 -15.81
N MET A 82 -5.31 3.15 -15.85
CA MET A 82 -6.61 2.81 -15.26
C MET A 82 -6.46 1.67 -14.26
N PHE A 83 -7.06 1.82 -13.08
CA PHE A 83 -7.03 0.79 -12.04
C PHE A 83 -8.15 -0.22 -12.26
N TYR A 84 -7.78 -1.49 -12.45
CA TYR A 84 -8.70 -2.62 -12.57
C TYR A 84 -8.68 -3.43 -11.28
N ARG A 85 -9.82 -3.53 -10.60
CA ARG A 85 -9.92 -4.32 -9.38
C ARG A 85 -9.85 -5.81 -9.69
N ARG A 86 -8.97 -6.52 -9.00
CA ARG A 86 -8.72 -7.96 -9.15
C ARG A 86 -9.30 -8.78 -8.00
N MET A 87 -9.48 -8.17 -6.83
CA MET A 87 -10.11 -8.80 -5.67
C MET A 87 -10.85 -7.77 -4.83
N SER A 88 -12.07 -8.11 -4.44
CA SER A 88 -12.87 -7.32 -3.51
C SER A 88 -12.43 -7.55 -2.07
N GLY A 89 -12.59 -6.52 -1.25
CA GLY A 89 -12.34 -6.58 0.19
C GLY A 89 -11.35 -5.52 0.65
N PRO A 90 -11.00 -5.55 1.95
CA PRO A 90 -10.07 -4.58 2.53
C PRO A 90 -8.66 -4.78 1.96
N GLY A 91 -7.99 -3.68 1.63
CA GLY A 91 -6.61 -3.70 1.19
C GLY A 91 -5.61 -3.78 2.34
N VAL A 92 -4.42 -3.24 2.08
CA VAL A 92 -3.34 -3.08 3.07
C VAL A 92 -3.39 -1.65 3.62
N SER A 93 -2.94 -1.47 4.87
CA SER A 93 -2.82 -0.17 5.55
C SER A 93 -1.41 0.40 5.39
N ASP A 94 -1.30 1.59 4.80
CA ASP A 94 -0.03 2.31 4.62
C ASP A 94 0.57 2.68 6.00
N ASP A 95 -0.26 3.16 6.92
CA ASP A 95 0.12 3.48 8.30
C ASP A 95 0.74 2.25 8.99
N ALA A 96 0.12 1.07 8.85
CA ALA A 96 0.63 -0.16 9.46
C ALA A 96 1.94 -0.62 8.81
N ALA A 97 2.08 -0.45 7.48
CA ALA A 97 3.30 -0.80 6.76
C ALA A 97 4.47 0.11 7.14
N ILE A 98 4.22 1.41 7.25
CA ILE A 98 5.20 2.41 7.71
C ILE A 98 5.69 2.05 9.12
N ILE A 99 4.78 1.73 10.04
CA ILE A 99 5.14 1.34 11.40
C ILE A 99 5.89 0.01 11.42
N TYR A 100 5.46 -0.98 10.63
CA TYR A 100 6.13 -2.26 10.54
C TYR A 100 7.60 -2.10 10.14
N LEU A 101 7.84 -1.32 9.09
CA LEU A 101 9.17 -1.07 8.57
C LEU A 101 9.99 -0.22 9.55
N GLY A 102 9.38 0.78 10.18
CA GLY A 102 10.04 1.60 11.21
C GLY A 102 10.44 0.80 12.46
N LYS A 103 9.58 -0.09 12.95
CA LYS A 103 9.88 -0.96 14.10
C LYS A 103 10.88 -2.07 13.79
N THR A 104 10.92 -2.54 12.53
CA THR A 104 11.80 -3.65 12.12
C THR A 104 13.19 -3.17 11.71
N TYR A 105 13.27 -2.06 10.99
CA TYR A 105 14.52 -1.58 10.36
C TYR A 105 14.94 -0.17 10.82
N GLY A 106 14.17 0.46 11.70
CA GLY A 106 14.47 1.78 12.27
C GLY A 106 13.88 2.96 11.51
N ARG A 107 14.11 4.16 12.06
CA ARG A 107 13.59 5.44 11.56
C ARG A 107 13.92 5.71 10.09
N ASP A 108 15.11 5.35 9.64
CA ASP A 108 15.55 5.66 8.28
C ASP A 108 14.75 4.86 7.24
N ALA A 109 14.41 3.61 7.56
CA ALA A 109 13.50 2.81 6.74
C ALA A 109 12.09 3.43 6.71
N MET A 110 11.60 3.93 7.85
CA MET A 110 10.31 4.62 7.94
C MET A 110 10.25 5.86 7.03
N TYR A 111 11.30 6.68 7.01
CA TYR A 111 11.42 7.81 6.08
C TYR A 111 11.51 7.36 4.62
N GLY A 112 12.24 6.28 4.34
CA GLY A 112 12.30 5.70 2.98
C GLY A 112 10.92 5.33 2.44
N VAL A 113 10.04 4.76 3.28
CA VAL A 113 8.66 4.41 2.90
C VAL A 113 7.82 5.65 2.64
N LEU A 114 7.95 6.70 3.46
CA LEU A 114 7.26 7.97 3.24
C LEU A 114 7.64 8.58 1.87
N LEU A 115 8.92 8.51 1.49
CA LEU A 115 9.40 8.99 0.20
C LEU A 115 8.91 8.11 -0.96
N ALA A 116 8.83 6.80 -0.77
CA ALA A 116 8.29 5.89 -1.79
C ALA A 116 6.79 6.15 -2.04
N ASP A 117 6.00 6.34 -0.98
CA ASP A 117 4.58 6.72 -1.06
C ASP A 117 4.36 8.11 -1.70
N ALA A 118 5.31 9.03 -1.48
CA ALA A 118 5.32 10.30 -2.20
C ALA A 118 5.45 10.10 -3.71
N ALA A 119 6.36 9.21 -4.15
CA ALA A 119 6.54 8.89 -5.56
C ALA A 119 5.26 8.33 -6.19
N ASP A 120 4.63 7.31 -5.59
CA ASP A 120 3.32 6.78 -6.06
C ASP A 120 2.23 7.86 -6.11
N THR A 121 2.24 8.80 -5.17
CA THR A 121 1.30 9.91 -5.18
C THR A 121 1.54 10.85 -6.35
N TYR A 122 2.80 11.18 -6.67
CA TYR A 122 3.15 12.05 -7.79
C TYR A 122 2.95 11.38 -9.15
N ASP A 123 3.02 10.05 -9.22
CA ASP A 123 2.77 9.27 -10.45
C ASP A 123 1.39 9.49 -11.05
N LYS A 124 0.44 9.93 -10.23
CA LYS A 124 -0.92 10.28 -10.69
C LYS A 124 -0.97 11.59 -11.48
N PHE A 125 0.11 12.37 -11.48
CA PHE A 125 0.18 13.72 -12.06
C PHE A 125 1.25 13.89 -13.14
N VAL A 126 2.00 12.84 -13.46
CA VAL A 126 3.02 12.88 -14.52
C VAL A 126 2.40 12.60 -15.89
N GLU A 127 2.86 13.32 -16.93
CA GLU A 127 2.37 13.12 -18.30
C GLU A 127 2.86 11.83 -18.97
N THR A 128 3.92 11.25 -18.43
CA THR A 128 4.54 10.04 -18.95
C THR A 128 4.19 8.89 -18.04
N TYR A 129 3.52 7.89 -18.60
CA TYR A 129 3.24 6.67 -17.87
C TYR A 129 4.50 5.80 -17.76
N VAL A 130 4.66 5.17 -16.60
CA VAL A 130 5.65 4.12 -16.38
C VAL A 130 4.92 2.90 -15.85
N GLU A 131 5.20 1.75 -16.46
CA GLU A 131 4.63 0.48 -16.03
C GLU A 131 5.02 0.15 -14.58
N GLY A 132 3.99 -0.21 -13.81
CA GLY A 132 4.08 -0.46 -12.38
C GLY A 132 4.16 0.81 -11.52
N GLY A 133 4.26 2.00 -12.13
CA GLY A 133 4.52 3.27 -11.43
C GLY A 133 6.01 3.64 -11.42
N TYR A 134 6.30 4.91 -11.12
CA TYR A 134 7.67 5.33 -10.84
C TYR A 134 8.16 4.82 -9.49
N ASP A 135 7.28 4.49 -8.54
CA ASP A 135 7.68 3.78 -7.32
C ASP A 135 8.31 2.42 -7.65
N GLU A 136 7.71 1.63 -8.55
CA GLU A 136 8.29 0.37 -9.00
C GLU A 136 9.55 0.59 -9.84
N LYS A 137 9.57 1.62 -10.71
CA LYS A 137 10.79 2.01 -11.43
C LYS A 137 11.92 2.41 -10.49
N LEU A 138 11.63 3.14 -9.43
CA LEU A 138 12.59 3.52 -8.40
C LEU A 138 13.15 2.26 -7.73
N VAL A 139 12.30 1.30 -7.36
CA VAL A 139 12.73 0.00 -6.81
C VAL A 139 13.65 -0.72 -7.79
N ARG A 140 13.31 -0.78 -9.08
CA ARG A 140 14.15 -1.41 -10.12
C ARG A 140 15.52 -0.72 -10.24
N LEU A 141 15.55 0.62 -10.26
CA LEU A 141 16.79 1.40 -10.35
C LEU A 141 17.68 1.24 -9.11
N VAL A 142 17.09 1.31 -7.92
CA VAL A 142 17.79 1.11 -6.64
C VAL A 142 18.33 -0.32 -6.57
N THR A 143 17.50 -1.32 -6.89
CA THR A 143 17.91 -2.73 -6.89
C THR A 143 19.05 -2.95 -7.89
N ALA A 144 18.93 -2.45 -9.13
CA ALA A 144 19.99 -2.61 -10.14
C ALA A 144 21.31 -1.96 -9.72
N ARG A 145 21.26 -0.78 -9.09
CA ARG A 145 22.44 -0.07 -8.58
C ARG A 145 23.11 -0.84 -7.44
N LEU A 146 22.31 -1.46 -6.59
CA LEU A 146 22.78 -2.11 -5.36
C LEU A 146 22.94 -3.64 -5.51
N ALA A 147 22.53 -4.23 -6.64
CA ALA A 147 22.47 -5.68 -6.89
C ALA A 147 23.81 -6.44 -6.75
N LYS A 148 24.94 -5.73 -6.62
CA LYS A 148 26.24 -6.35 -6.37
C LYS A 148 26.30 -7.12 -5.04
N GLU A 149 25.40 -6.82 -4.10
CA GLU A 149 25.39 -7.40 -2.75
C GLU A 149 24.27 -8.43 -2.52
N GLY A 150 23.47 -8.74 -3.54
CA GLY A 150 22.28 -9.59 -3.43
C GLY A 150 21.01 -8.81 -3.06
N PRO A 151 19.86 -9.50 -2.85
CA PRO A 151 18.62 -8.83 -2.50
C PRO A 151 18.63 -8.36 -1.04
N TYR A 152 18.52 -7.04 -0.82
CA TYR A 152 18.46 -6.42 0.52
C TYR A 152 17.21 -6.80 1.33
N VAL A 153 16.15 -7.24 0.64
CA VAL A 153 14.89 -7.68 1.25
C VAL A 153 14.45 -8.96 0.56
N THR A 154 14.08 -9.95 1.35
CA THR A 154 13.58 -11.24 0.86
C THR A 154 12.09 -11.16 0.50
N ARG A 155 11.64 -12.09 -0.34
CA ARG A 155 10.20 -12.24 -0.63
C ARG A 155 9.38 -12.55 0.61
N GLU A 156 9.96 -13.25 1.58
CA GLU A 156 9.31 -13.58 2.84
C GLU A 156 9.07 -12.32 3.69
N GLU A 157 10.06 -11.43 3.79
CA GLU A 157 9.90 -10.14 4.49
C GLU A 157 8.81 -9.27 3.86
N ILE A 158 8.75 -9.22 2.53
CA ILE A 158 7.68 -8.51 1.80
C ILE A 158 6.30 -9.08 2.17
N ARG A 159 6.15 -10.41 2.13
CA ARG A 159 4.87 -11.07 2.48
C ARG A 159 4.49 -10.83 3.94
N ARG A 160 5.44 -10.91 4.87
CA ARG A 160 5.18 -10.65 6.30
C ARG A 160 4.72 -9.23 6.54
N MET A 161 5.33 -8.25 5.87
CA MET A 161 4.89 -6.86 5.94
C MET A 161 3.47 -6.71 5.37
N ILE A 162 3.17 -7.27 4.19
CA ILE A 162 1.81 -7.21 3.60
C ILE A 162 0.80 -7.88 4.53
N TYR A 163 1.13 -9.05 5.07
CA TYR A 163 0.28 -9.80 6.00
C TYR A 163 0.00 -9.01 7.27
N PHE A 164 1.04 -8.48 7.91
CA PHE A 164 0.92 -7.65 9.11
C PHE A 164 0.03 -6.43 8.86
N SER A 165 0.20 -5.78 7.71
CA SER A 165 -0.45 -4.52 7.37
C SER A 165 -1.84 -4.71 6.76
N ALA A 166 -2.30 -5.94 6.54
CA ALA A 166 -3.62 -6.20 5.99
C ALA A 166 -4.72 -5.62 6.90
N LYS A 167 -5.64 -4.83 6.34
CA LYS A 167 -6.69 -4.14 7.12
C LYS A 167 -7.61 -5.13 7.82
N ALA A 168 -7.94 -6.23 7.13
CA ALA A 168 -8.77 -7.33 7.62
C ALA A 168 -8.05 -8.32 8.55
N ASN A 169 -6.76 -8.13 8.82
CA ASN A 169 -6.07 -8.98 9.81
C ASN A 169 -6.55 -8.69 11.24
N ASP A 170 -6.13 -9.46 12.23
CA ASP A 170 -6.65 -9.37 13.60
C ASP A 170 -5.66 -8.72 14.59
N PRO A 171 -6.09 -7.72 15.40
CA PRO A 171 -7.37 -7.03 15.31
C PRO A 171 -7.50 -6.22 14.00
N PRO A 172 -8.73 -6.00 13.48
CA PRO A 172 -8.95 -5.20 12.28
C PRO A 172 -8.47 -3.75 12.44
N LEU A 173 -7.72 -3.28 11.45
CA LEU A 173 -7.20 -1.91 11.36
C LEU A 173 -7.65 -1.33 10.02
N ASP A 174 -8.91 -0.94 9.92
CA ASP A 174 -9.50 -0.39 8.69
C ASP A 174 -9.14 1.08 8.50
N ILE A 175 -7.84 1.34 8.30
CA ILE A 175 -7.30 2.67 8.08
C ILE A 175 -6.17 2.62 7.06
N SER A 176 -6.11 3.63 6.20
CA SER A 176 -4.95 3.97 5.36
C SER A 176 -4.97 5.46 5.16
N SER A 177 -3.88 6.11 5.51
CA SER A 177 -3.64 7.53 5.29
C SER A 177 -2.96 7.70 3.94
N SER A 178 -3.52 8.56 3.09
CA SER A 178 -2.81 9.00 1.87
C SER A 178 -1.57 9.81 2.24
N HIS A 179 -0.64 9.93 1.30
CA HIS A 179 0.56 10.77 1.46
C HIS A 179 0.26 12.16 2.05
N ARG A 180 -0.75 12.86 1.49
CA ARG A 180 -1.18 14.17 1.99
C ARG A 180 -1.52 14.13 3.48
N ARG A 181 -2.24 13.10 3.94
CA ARG A 181 -2.64 12.96 5.36
C ARG A 181 -1.47 12.59 6.28
N LEU A 182 -0.45 11.93 5.76
CA LEU A 182 0.77 11.64 6.51
C LEU A 182 1.53 12.92 6.88
N ILE A 183 1.60 13.88 5.95
CA ILE A 183 2.39 15.12 6.11
C ILE A 183 1.57 16.35 6.57
N GLN A 184 0.25 16.31 6.43
CA GLN A 184 -0.63 17.40 6.84
C GLN A 184 -0.87 17.42 8.35
N VAL A 185 -0.90 18.62 8.93
CA VAL A 185 -1.42 18.83 10.28
C VAL A 185 -2.94 19.02 10.19
N GLU A 186 -3.69 18.08 10.73
CA GLU A 186 -5.15 18.13 10.76
C GLU A 186 -5.67 19.05 11.88
N SER A 187 -6.90 19.54 11.73
CA SER A 187 -7.54 20.35 12.78
C SER A 187 -7.57 19.58 14.10
N GLY A 188 -6.98 20.18 15.14
CA GLY A 188 -6.84 19.58 16.47
C GLY A 188 -5.61 18.67 16.66
N ALA A 189 -4.88 18.34 15.59
CA ALA A 189 -3.60 17.64 15.69
C ALA A 189 -2.45 18.62 15.96
N LYS A 190 -1.54 18.25 16.85
CA LYS A 190 -0.32 19.05 17.14
C LYS A 190 0.83 18.77 16.16
N VAL A 191 0.79 17.59 15.54
CA VAL A 191 1.83 17.10 14.63
C VAL A 191 1.17 16.36 13.47
N PRO A 192 1.84 16.26 12.31
CA PRO A 192 1.42 15.39 11.23
C PRO A 192 1.32 13.92 11.67
N THR A 193 0.46 13.16 11.00
CA THR A 193 0.24 11.74 11.28
C THR A 193 1.55 10.93 11.24
N PHE A 194 2.43 11.22 10.27
CA PHE A 194 3.72 10.54 10.16
C PHE A 194 4.61 10.76 11.39
N LEU A 195 4.72 12.00 11.88
CA LEU A 195 5.52 12.27 13.09
C LEU A 195 4.89 11.60 14.31
N ASN A 196 3.57 11.49 14.37
CA ASN A 196 2.90 10.74 15.42
C ASN A 196 3.24 9.24 15.38
N HIS A 197 3.33 8.65 14.18
CA HIS A 197 3.81 7.26 14.02
C HIS A 197 5.28 7.12 14.42
N LEU A 198 6.11 8.14 14.14
CA LEU A 198 7.53 8.13 14.49
C LEU A 198 7.71 8.09 16.01
N GLU A 199 6.92 8.86 16.78
CA GLU A 199 6.89 8.77 18.24
C GLU A 199 6.64 7.33 18.71
N TYR A 200 5.63 6.66 18.14
CA TYR A 200 5.32 5.26 18.45
C TYR A 200 6.48 4.32 18.10
N VAL A 201 7.07 4.48 16.91
CA VAL A 201 8.22 3.68 16.43
C VAL A 201 9.40 3.82 17.39
N GLU A 202 9.73 5.03 17.80
CA GLU A 202 10.85 5.34 18.71
C GLU A 202 10.54 5.02 20.19
N GLY A 203 9.38 4.40 20.47
CA GLY A 203 9.00 3.94 21.81
C GLY A 203 8.48 5.05 22.73
N ARG A 204 8.30 6.26 22.19
CA ARG A 204 7.69 7.40 22.87
C ARG A 204 6.17 7.32 22.77
N LYS A 205 5.50 8.14 23.58
CA LYS A 205 4.03 8.17 23.62
C LYS A 205 3.49 9.03 22.48
N PRO A 206 2.78 8.44 21.49
CA PRO A 206 2.16 9.23 20.44
C PRO A 206 1.00 10.07 21.00
N ALA A 207 0.75 11.21 20.37
CA ALA A 207 -0.43 12.02 20.62
C ALA A 207 -1.70 11.27 20.19
N ARG A 208 -2.78 11.47 20.96
CA ARG A 208 -4.11 10.95 20.62
C ARG A 208 -4.76 11.87 19.58
N ILE A 209 -4.58 11.51 18.31
CA ILE A 209 -5.19 12.17 17.16
C ILE A 209 -6.11 11.22 16.41
N PRO A 210 -7.13 11.70 15.70
CA PRO A 210 -7.88 10.87 14.78
C PRO A 210 -7.04 10.61 13.51
N LEU A 211 -6.99 9.37 13.06
CA LEU A 211 -6.28 8.90 11.87
C LEU A 211 -7.24 8.78 10.68
N GLY A 212 -6.66 8.79 9.47
CA GLY A 212 -7.30 8.63 8.16
C GLY A 212 -8.69 9.28 8.01
N TYR A 213 -8.72 10.48 7.43
CA TYR A 213 -9.96 11.27 7.24
C TYR A 213 -10.77 11.49 8.52
N ASN A 214 -10.09 11.53 9.67
CA ASN A 214 -10.67 11.63 11.01
C ASN A 214 -11.62 10.48 11.40
N ARG A 215 -11.36 9.26 10.90
CA ARG A 215 -12.28 8.12 11.06
C ARG A 215 -11.84 7.10 12.10
N PHE A 216 -10.57 7.11 12.50
CA PHE A 216 -10.03 6.06 13.35
C PHE A 216 -9.28 6.62 14.57
N ASP A 217 -9.50 6.04 15.75
CA ASP A 217 -8.81 6.47 16.98
C ASP A 217 -7.37 5.92 17.00
N SER A 218 -6.39 6.81 17.12
CA SER A 218 -4.97 6.41 17.10
C SER A 218 -4.57 5.49 18.25
N GLU A 219 -5.17 5.61 19.44
CA GLU A 219 -4.87 4.73 20.57
C GLU A 219 -5.31 3.29 20.26
N LYS A 220 -6.51 3.13 19.69
CA LYS A 220 -6.98 1.82 19.19
C LYS A 220 -6.05 1.27 18.10
N PHE A 221 -5.62 2.12 17.18
CA PHE A 221 -4.72 1.73 16.10
C PHE A 221 -3.38 1.20 16.64
N TYR A 222 -2.68 1.99 17.47
CA TYR A 222 -1.39 1.59 18.04
C TYR A 222 -1.51 0.37 18.96
N LYS A 223 -2.61 0.25 19.71
CA LYS A 223 -2.89 -0.95 20.50
C LYS A 223 -3.00 -2.18 19.59
N GLY A 224 -3.72 -2.05 18.47
CA GLY A 224 -3.87 -3.14 17.51
C GLY A 224 -2.56 -3.52 16.82
N ILE A 225 -1.73 -2.55 16.44
CA ILE A 225 -0.37 -2.77 15.93
C ILE A 225 0.47 -3.58 16.94
N SER A 226 0.48 -3.18 18.21
CA SER A 226 1.20 -3.91 19.27
C SER A 226 0.68 -5.33 19.46
N GLN A 227 -0.64 -5.54 19.38
CA GLN A 227 -1.26 -6.87 19.48
C GLN A 227 -0.85 -7.78 18.31
N ARG A 228 -0.91 -7.27 17.07
CA ARG A 228 -0.43 -8.00 15.88
C ARG A 228 1.03 -8.41 16.04
N ALA A 229 1.87 -7.49 16.49
CA ALA A 229 3.30 -7.72 16.67
C ALA A 229 3.60 -8.76 17.76
N ALA A 230 2.84 -8.75 18.86
CA ALA A 230 2.95 -9.74 19.92
C ALA A 230 2.54 -11.15 19.44
N THR A 231 1.43 -11.27 18.72
CA THR A 231 0.97 -12.56 18.15
C THR A 231 2.00 -13.14 17.19
N LEU A 232 2.59 -12.30 16.33
CA LEU A 232 3.64 -12.68 15.39
C LEU A 232 5.03 -12.82 16.02
N ARG A 233 5.17 -12.52 17.33
CA ARG A 233 6.43 -12.59 18.08
C ARG A 233 7.56 -11.79 17.42
N LEU A 234 7.24 -10.58 16.93
CA LEU A 234 8.20 -9.73 16.21
C LEU A 234 9.28 -9.10 17.12
N GLY A 235 9.20 -9.30 18.44
CA GLY A 235 10.19 -8.79 19.41
C GLY A 235 10.20 -7.27 19.56
N TRP A 236 9.18 -6.58 19.05
CA TRP A 236 9.08 -5.12 19.18
C TRP A 236 8.76 -4.72 20.62
N ASN A 237 9.49 -3.73 21.13
CA ASN A 237 9.20 -3.13 22.44
C ASN A 237 7.91 -2.30 22.38
N THR A 238 7.06 -2.49 23.38
CA THR A 238 5.86 -1.69 23.61
C THR A 238 6.26 -0.23 23.93
N PRO A 239 5.53 0.79 23.44
CA PRO A 239 5.78 2.17 23.84
C PRO A 239 5.68 2.34 25.36
N ALA A 240 6.46 3.27 25.93
CA ALA A 240 6.41 3.56 27.36
C ALA A 240 4.99 3.98 27.79
N SER A 241 4.45 3.36 28.84
CA SER A 241 3.11 3.67 29.37
C SER A 241 3.06 5.00 30.12
N HIS A 242 4.21 5.54 30.54
CA HIS A 242 4.31 6.79 31.29
C HIS A 242 5.59 7.55 30.92
N ALA A 243 5.41 8.74 30.35
CA ALA A 243 6.35 9.84 30.50
C ALA A 243 5.54 10.97 31.15
N GLN A 244 6.04 11.45 32.29
CA GLN A 244 5.46 12.50 33.14
C GLN A 244 5.35 13.83 32.39
#